data_AF-A0AA96IY73-F1
#
_entry.id   AF-A0AA96IY73-F1
#
_cell.length_a   1.000
_cell.length_b   1.000
_cell.length_c   1.000
_cell.angle_alpha   90.00
_cell.angle_beta   90.00
_cell.angle_gamma   90.00
#
_symmetry.space_group_name_H-M   'P 1'
#
loop_
_entity.id
_entity.type
_entity.pdbx_description
1 polymer ?
#
loop_
_entity_poly.entity_id
_entity_poly.type
_entity_poly.pdbx_seq_one_letter_code
_entity_poly.pdbx_strand_id
1 'polypeptide(L)'
;MRSYNGIAVWLLTLLAMLFMGALFAVAFFVEAITPLQLATWAFPFVGTLLGAILAFKYQGIVESVKREELRAGALNRAMLVLMSQANYLSTVKAELFKYNADESQRLSNLRSFPNPPSSNIRQRIEELVFLVELGESELVLALEREQRRYDDCLLHLSIRNDLLFDVIHPLVARAGVMGKPITMEQFKQVLGEMNYGRWEAATQNAYRVVPAALISNPALIAKLRDTGKKLFPRRKFIDRISLPEA
;
A
#
# COMPACT_ATOMS: atom_id res chain seq x y z
N MET A 1 -11.05 20.75 -10.21
CA MET A 1 -12.46 20.79 -9.74
C MET A 1 -12.67 21.67 -8.49
N ARG A 2 -12.05 22.86 -8.38
CA ARG A 2 -12.28 23.80 -7.24
C ARG A 2 -13.09 25.05 -7.61
N SER A 3 -13.23 25.41 -8.89
CA SER A 3 -13.94 26.64 -9.30
C SER A 3 -15.46 26.47 -9.46
N TYR A 4 -15.96 25.26 -9.74
CA TYR A 4 -17.39 25.02 -9.95
C TYR A 4 -18.24 25.27 -8.69
N ASN A 5 -17.71 24.95 -7.49
CA ASN A 5 -18.44 25.17 -6.23
C ASN A 5 -18.56 26.64 -5.86
N GLY A 6 -17.58 27.48 -6.22
CA GLY A 6 -17.67 28.92 -6.01
C GLY A 6 -18.75 29.55 -6.87
N ILE A 7 -18.78 29.19 -8.15
CA ILE A 7 -19.75 29.72 -9.12
C ILE A 7 -21.18 29.32 -8.74
N ALA A 8 -21.40 28.06 -8.33
CA ALA A 8 -22.73 27.60 -7.91
C ALA A 8 -23.24 28.33 -6.67
N VAL A 9 -22.38 28.59 -5.68
CA VAL A 9 -22.75 29.38 -4.48
C VAL A 9 -23.04 30.83 -4.85
N TRP A 10 -22.22 31.46 -5.71
CA TRP A 10 -22.47 32.82 -6.19
C TRP A 10 -23.76 32.94 -7.01
N LEU A 11 -24.08 31.93 -7.80
CA LEU A 11 -25.29 31.91 -8.63
C LEU A 11 -26.54 31.71 -7.77
N LEU A 12 -26.47 30.87 -6.73
CA LEU A 12 -27.52 30.71 -5.74
C LEU A 12 -27.75 31.97 -4.89
N THR A 13 -26.68 32.66 -4.48
CA THR A 13 -26.82 33.93 -3.74
C THR A 13 -27.39 35.03 -4.62
N LEU A 14 -27.02 35.08 -5.91
CA LEU A 14 -27.53 36.05 -6.88
C LEU A 14 -29.02 35.79 -7.18
N LEU A 15 -29.43 34.54 -7.36
CA LEU A 15 -30.84 34.15 -7.50
C LEU A 15 -31.65 34.48 -6.23
N ALA A 16 -31.09 34.23 -5.05
CA ALA A 16 -31.74 34.57 -3.78
C ALA A 16 -31.91 36.10 -3.60
N MET A 17 -30.90 36.89 -4.00
CA MET A 17 -31.00 38.35 -4.00
C MET A 17 -32.01 38.86 -5.02
N LEU A 18 -32.08 38.27 -6.23
CA LEU A 18 -33.10 38.60 -7.23
C LEU A 18 -34.51 38.28 -6.74
N PHE A 19 -34.71 37.14 -6.09
CA PHE A 19 -36.00 36.74 -5.54
C PHE A 19 -36.44 37.68 -4.41
N MET A 20 -35.55 38.00 -3.48
CA MET A 20 -35.82 38.97 -2.40
C MET A 20 -36.05 40.38 -2.96
N GLY A 21 -35.29 40.82 -3.96
CA GLY A 21 -35.48 42.10 -4.63
C GLY A 21 -36.82 42.20 -5.37
N ALA A 22 -37.24 41.11 -6.02
CA ALA A 22 -38.55 41.04 -6.67
C ALA A 22 -39.70 41.10 -5.65
N LEU A 23 -39.59 40.39 -4.52
CA LEU A 23 -40.57 40.48 -3.42
C LEU A 23 -40.66 41.90 -2.84
N PHE A 24 -39.53 42.58 -2.68
CA PHE A 24 -39.48 43.95 -2.18
C PHE A 24 -40.08 44.95 -3.20
N ALA A 25 -39.79 44.77 -4.49
CA ALA A 25 -40.33 45.59 -5.57
C ALA A 25 -41.86 45.43 -5.69
N VAL A 26 -42.38 44.21 -5.60
CA VAL A 26 -43.84 43.95 -5.62
C VAL A 26 -44.52 44.54 -4.40
N ALA A 27 -43.90 44.45 -3.21
CA ALA A 27 -44.44 45.06 -1.99
C ALA A 27 -44.50 46.59 -2.07
N PHE A 28 -43.49 47.23 -2.69
CA PHE A 28 -43.42 48.68 -2.82
C PHE A 28 -44.36 49.26 -3.90
N PHE A 29 -44.54 48.56 -5.02
CA PHE A 29 -45.35 49.07 -6.15
C PHE A 29 -46.84 48.78 -6.04
N VAL A 30 -47.25 47.74 -5.31
CA VAL A 30 -48.65 47.29 -5.29
C VAL A 30 -49.37 47.70 -4.00
N GLU A 31 -48.66 48.23 -2.99
CA GLU A 31 -49.16 48.52 -1.62
C GLU A 31 -49.90 47.35 -0.93
N ALA A 32 -49.94 46.17 -1.56
CA ALA A 32 -50.78 45.04 -1.16
C ALA A 32 -50.15 44.14 -0.09
N ILE A 33 -48.88 44.38 0.26
CA ILE A 33 -48.13 43.52 1.18
C ILE A 33 -47.72 44.34 2.40
N THR A 34 -48.23 43.95 3.56
CA THR A 34 -47.83 44.57 4.84
C THR A 34 -46.40 44.16 5.22
N PRO A 35 -45.62 45.01 5.92
CA PRO A 35 -44.26 44.68 6.37
C PRO A 35 -44.18 43.36 7.16
N LEU A 36 -45.24 43.02 7.89
CA LEU A 36 -45.36 41.77 8.63
C LEU A 36 -45.42 40.54 7.71
N GLN A 37 -46.15 40.61 6.60
CA GLN A 37 -46.24 39.51 5.62
C GLN A 37 -44.91 39.30 4.89
N LEU A 38 -44.22 40.40 4.54
CA LEU A 38 -42.89 40.34 3.95
C LEU A 38 -41.88 39.67 4.90
N ALA A 39 -41.89 40.04 6.19
CA ALA A 39 -41.05 39.41 7.20
C ALA A 39 -41.36 37.91 7.38
N THR A 40 -42.65 37.54 7.31
CA THR A 40 -43.11 36.15 7.45
C THR A 40 -42.57 35.24 6.34
N TRP A 41 -42.36 35.76 5.13
CA TRP A 41 -41.79 35.00 4.00
C TRP A 41 -40.27 35.11 3.91
N ALA A 42 -39.72 36.30 4.18
CA ALA A 42 -38.29 36.55 4.12
C ALA A 42 -37.52 35.78 5.21
N PHE A 43 -38.08 35.67 6.42
CA PHE A 43 -37.36 35.06 7.55
C PHE A 43 -37.11 33.55 7.36
N PRO A 44 -38.10 32.71 6.99
CA PRO A 44 -37.86 31.30 6.67
C PRO A 44 -36.94 31.12 5.45
N PHE A 45 -37.03 32.01 4.45
CA PHE A 45 -36.18 31.95 3.27
C PHE A 45 -34.71 32.20 3.60
N VAL A 46 -34.41 33.27 4.34
CA VAL A 46 -33.05 33.57 4.82
C VAL A 46 -32.55 32.48 5.76
N GLY A 47 -33.40 31.99 6.68
CA GLY A 47 -33.06 30.89 7.58
C GLY A 47 -32.70 29.60 6.85
N THR A 48 -33.47 29.24 5.82
CA THR A 48 -33.21 28.05 4.99
C THR A 48 -31.95 28.22 4.16
N LEU A 49 -31.72 29.40 3.58
CA LEU A 49 -30.53 29.71 2.80
C LEU A 49 -29.26 29.62 3.66
N LEU A 50 -29.27 30.24 4.84
CA LEU A 50 -28.16 30.16 5.79
C LEU A 50 -27.93 28.72 6.26
N GLY A 51 -29.00 27.99 6.58
CA GLY A 51 -28.94 26.58 6.94
C GLY A 51 -28.28 25.73 5.85
N ALA A 52 -28.68 25.91 4.59
CA ALA A 52 -28.11 25.20 3.46
C ALA A 52 -26.62 25.53 3.27
N ILE A 53 -26.24 26.81 3.28
CA ILE A 53 -24.82 27.23 3.14
C ILE A 53 -23.95 26.62 4.24
N LEU A 54 -24.41 26.66 5.48
CA LEU A 54 -23.70 26.07 6.62
C LEU A 54 -23.60 24.54 6.48
N ALA A 55 -24.68 23.87 6.07
CA ALA A 55 -24.68 22.43 5.83
C ALA A 55 -23.71 22.03 4.72
N PHE A 56 -23.67 22.75 3.60
CA PHE A 56 -22.71 22.50 2.51
C PHE A 56 -21.27 22.73 2.96
N LYS A 57 -21.01 23.80 3.70
CA LYS A 57 -19.67 24.08 4.24
C LYS A 57 -19.24 22.98 5.22
N TYR A 58 -20.13 22.57 6.11
CA TYR A 58 -19.88 21.49 7.05
C TYR A 58 -19.60 20.17 6.33
N GLN A 59 -20.41 19.83 5.32
CA GLN A 59 -20.23 18.64 4.51
C GLN A 59 -18.86 18.63 3.82
N GLY A 60 -18.43 19.77 3.26
CA GLY A 60 -17.09 19.89 2.66
C GLY A 60 -15.95 19.67 3.66
N ILE A 61 -16.11 20.16 4.89
CA ILE A 61 -15.13 19.90 5.98
C ILE A 61 -15.10 18.41 6.31
N VAL A 62 -16.26 17.78 6.55
CA VAL A 62 -16.36 16.35 6.87
C VAL A 62 -15.74 15.49 5.76
N GLU A 63 -16.03 15.80 4.50
CA GLU A 63 -15.48 15.07 3.37
C GLU A 63 -13.96 15.24 3.25
N SER A 64 -13.43 16.44 3.53
CA SER A 64 -11.98 16.68 3.54
C SER A 64 -11.27 15.90 4.63
N VAL A 65 -11.84 15.86 5.85
CA VAL A 65 -11.31 15.10 6.98
C VAL A 65 -11.34 13.60 6.68
N LYS A 66 -12.46 13.12 6.11
CA LYS A 66 -12.60 11.71 5.70
C LYS A 66 -11.58 11.33 4.64
N ARG A 67 -11.35 12.19 3.64
CA ARG A 67 -10.35 11.96 2.59
C ARG A 67 -8.94 11.91 3.16
N GLU A 68 -8.63 12.81 4.09
CA GLU A 68 -7.35 12.81 4.81
C GLU A 68 -7.15 11.50 5.60
N GLU A 69 -8.19 11.04 6.31
CA GLU A 69 -8.17 9.80 7.06
C GLU A 69 -7.90 8.58 6.18
N LEU A 70 -8.60 8.50 5.04
CA LEU A 70 -8.42 7.40 4.10
C LEU A 70 -7.00 7.39 3.52
N ARG A 71 -6.45 8.56 3.17
CA ARG A 71 -5.09 8.71 2.64
C ARG A 71 -4.02 8.36 3.68
N ALA A 72 -4.15 8.85 4.91
CA ALA A 72 -3.25 8.49 6.00
C ALA A 72 -3.37 6.99 6.36
N GLY A 73 -4.58 6.44 6.34
CA GLY A 73 -4.84 5.02 6.51
C GLY A 73 -4.19 4.15 5.43
N ALA A 74 -4.18 4.60 4.17
CA ALA A 74 -3.49 3.91 3.07
C ALA A 74 -1.98 3.82 3.29
N LEU A 75 -1.34 4.90 3.78
CA LEU A 75 0.07 4.89 4.16
C LEU A 75 0.36 3.89 5.29
N ASN A 76 -0.49 3.87 6.33
CA ASN A 76 -0.36 2.90 7.42
C ASN A 76 -0.52 1.46 6.93
N ARG A 77 -1.48 1.19 6.04
CA ARG A 77 -1.63 -0.14 5.42
C ARG A 77 -0.39 -0.52 4.62
N ALA A 78 0.17 0.39 3.82
CA ALA A 78 1.38 0.13 3.07
C ALA A 78 2.57 -0.23 3.97
N MET A 79 2.73 0.49 5.09
CA MET A 79 3.73 0.17 6.11
C MET A 79 3.50 -1.21 6.74
N LEU A 80 2.26 -1.57 7.08
CA LEU A 80 1.94 -2.90 7.63
C LEU A 80 2.26 -4.03 6.65
N VAL A 81 2.00 -3.83 5.36
CA VAL A 81 2.37 -4.80 4.33
C VAL A 81 3.89 -5.00 4.31
N LEU A 82 4.69 -3.93 4.27
CA LEU A 82 6.15 -4.03 4.31
C LEU A 82 6.66 -4.73 5.58
N MET A 83 6.06 -4.42 6.74
CA MET A 83 6.40 -5.08 8.00
C MET A 83 6.10 -6.58 7.96
N SER A 84 4.93 -6.96 7.45
CA SER A 84 4.54 -8.36 7.30
C SER A 84 5.46 -9.11 6.34
N GLN A 85 5.83 -8.48 5.22
CA GLN A 85 6.78 -9.03 4.26
C GLN A 85 8.16 -9.22 4.89
N ALA A 86 8.66 -8.22 5.60
CA ALA A 86 9.94 -8.31 6.29
C ALA A 86 9.95 -9.41 7.38
N ASN A 87 8.87 -9.53 8.18
CA ASN A 87 8.73 -10.60 9.17
C ASN A 87 8.74 -11.99 8.52
N TYR A 88 8.09 -12.14 7.37
CA TYR A 88 8.15 -13.39 6.63
C TYR A 88 9.58 -13.69 6.15
N LEU A 89 10.24 -12.70 5.54
CA LEU A 89 11.59 -12.86 5.03
C LEU A 89 12.62 -13.08 6.14
N SER A 90 12.42 -12.58 7.35
CA SER A 90 13.29 -12.89 8.48
C SER A 90 13.19 -14.36 8.90
N THR A 91 11.99 -14.95 8.84
CA THR A 91 11.82 -16.39 9.06
C THR A 91 12.50 -17.19 7.95
N VAL A 92 12.35 -16.77 6.69
CA VAL A 92 13.07 -17.37 5.56
C VAL A 92 14.58 -17.26 5.77
N LYS A 93 15.08 -16.11 6.22
CA LYS A 93 16.50 -15.91 6.50
C LYS A 93 16.97 -16.84 7.60
N ALA A 94 16.25 -16.92 8.73
CA ALA A 94 16.62 -17.77 9.85
C ALA A 94 16.72 -19.26 9.47
N GLU A 95 15.87 -19.73 8.55
CA GLU A 95 15.90 -21.12 8.08
C GLU A 95 16.96 -21.35 6.99
N LEU A 96 17.04 -20.49 5.97
CA LEU A 96 17.94 -20.69 4.83
C LEU A 96 19.40 -20.28 5.13
N PHE A 97 19.63 -19.35 6.06
CA PHE A 97 20.96 -18.78 6.34
C PHE A 97 21.53 -19.27 7.69
N LYS A 98 20.91 -20.30 8.29
CA LYS A 98 21.31 -20.84 9.61
C LYS A 98 22.77 -21.26 9.69
N TYR A 99 23.34 -21.68 8.57
CA TYR A 99 24.75 -22.02 8.43
C TYR A 99 25.41 -20.92 7.58
N ASN A 100 26.47 -20.28 8.12
CA ASN A 100 27.35 -19.40 7.35
C ASN A 100 28.12 -20.26 6.34
N ALA A 101 27.40 -20.67 5.32
CA ALA A 101 27.79 -21.66 4.34
C ALA A 101 28.44 -20.98 3.14
N ASP A 102 29.53 -21.56 2.65
CA ASP A 102 30.07 -21.30 1.33
C ASP A 102 29.01 -21.57 0.26
N GLU A 103 29.18 -21.02 -0.95
CA GLU A 103 28.20 -21.15 -2.04
C GLU A 103 27.81 -22.61 -2.34
N SER A 104 28.77 -23.54 -2.25
CA SER A 104 28.51 -24.97 -2.43
C SER A 104 27.62 -25.57 -1.33
N GLN A 105 27.78 -25.13 -0.08
CA GLN A 105 26.95 -25.55 1.04
C GLN A 105 25.56 -24.92 0.97
N ARG A 106 25.46 -23.69 0.45
CA ARG A 106 24.16 -23.05 0.15
C ARG A 106 23.41 -23.83 -0.91
N LEU A 107 24.07 -24.31 -1.96
CA LEU A 107 23.38 -25.07 -3.02
C LEU A 107 23.01 -26.50 -2.59
N SER A 108 23.80 -27.13 -1.73
CA SER A 108 23.62 -28.54 -1.35
C SER A 108 22.74 -28.76 -0.12
N ASN A 109 22.64 -27.80 0.80
CA ASN A 109 22.07 -28.03 2.13
C ASN A 109 20.85 -27.16 2.44
N LEU A 110 19.86 -27.14 1.55
CA LEU A 110 18.66 -26.34 1.75
C LEU A 110 17.42 -27.21 1.97
N ARG A 111 16.76 -26.96 3.10
CA ARG A 111 15.45 -27.55 3.43
C ARG A 111 14.35 -26.91 2.58
N SER A 112 13.29 -27.65 2.28
CA SER A 112 12.08 -27.02 1.74
C SER A 112 11.56 -26.01 2.74
N PHE A 113 11.15 -24.84 2.25
CA PHE A 113 10.47 -23.82 3.05
C PHE A 113 9.17 -23.44 2.34
N PRO A 114 8.06 -24.16 2.60
CA PRO A 114 6.80 -23.90 1.91
C PRO A 114 6.28 -22.51 2.27
N ASN A 115 5.86 -21.76 1.26
CA ASN A 115 5.26 -20.43 1.44
C ASN A 115 3.89 -20.59 2.14
N PRO A 116 3.70 -20.06 3.37
CA PRO A 116 2.40 -20.10 4.03
C PRO A 116 1.40 -19.18 3.31
N PRO A 117 0.07 -19.42 3.40
CA PRO A 117 -0.91 -18.55 2.73
C PRO A 117 -0.79 -17.06 3.10
N SER A 118 -0.34 -16.77 4.32
CA SER A 118 -0.09 -15.42 4.83
C SER A 118 1.07 -14.68 4.15
N SER A 119 1.93 -15.38 3.39
CA SER A 119 3.01 -14.74 2.65
C SER A 119 2.50 -13.95 1.44
N ASN A 120 1.27 -14.17 0.96
CA ASN A 120 0.77 -13.50 -0.25
C ASN A 120 0.24 -12.06 0.01
N ILE A 121 0.72 -11.40 1.06
CA ILE A 121 0.33 -10.03 1.37
C ILE A 121 0.94 -9.06 0.35
N ARG A 122 0.08 -8.21 -0.25
CA ARG A 122 0.45 -7.31 -1.33
C ARG A 122 0.13 -5.86 -1.04
N GLN A 123 0.95 -4.98 -1.58
CA GLN A 123 0.67 -3.54 -1.62
C GLN A 123 -0.59 -3.25 -2.42
N ARG A 124 -1.39 -2.29 -1.95
CA ARG A 124 -2.54 -1.74 -2.67
C ARG A 124 -2.15 -0.39 -3.26
N ILE A 125 -1.43 -0.44 -4.39
CA ILE A 125 -0.83 0.74 -5.02
C ILE A 125 -1.91 1.74 -5.48
N GLU A 126 -3.10 1.24 -5.80
CA GLU A 126 -4.26 2.01 -6.23
C GLU A 126 -4.72 2.99 -5.14
N GLU A 127 -4.61 2.58 -3.87
CA GLU A 127 -4.95 3.42 -2.72
C GLU A 127 -3.90 4.53 -2.46
N LEU A 128 -2.74 4.46 -3.12
CA LEU A 128 -1.60 5.38 -2.94
C LEU A 128 -1.42 6.35 -4.10
N VAL A 129 -2.26 6.29 -5.14
CA VAL A 129 -2.18 7.17 -6.33
C VAL A 129 -2.23 8.66 -5.96
N PHE A 130 -2.88 9.01 -4.85
CA PHE A 130 -2.91 10.39 -4.36
C PHE A 130 -1.51 10.96 -4.05
N LEU A 131 -0.51 10.11 -3.80
CA LEU A 131 0.88 10.55 -3.60
C LEU A 131 1.46 11.17 -4.88
N VAL A 132 1.04 10.70 -6.06
CA VAL A 132 1.42 11.30 -7.34
C VAL A 132 0.91 12.74 -7.44
N GLU A 133 -0.35 12.98 -7.05
CA GLU A 133 -0.94 14.33 -7.01
C GLU A 133 -0.19 15.27 -6.04
N LEU A 134 0.45 14.70 -5.02
CA LEU A 134 1.20 15.42 -3.99
C LEU A 134 2.71 15.51 -4.27
N GLY A 135 3.16 15.05 -5.44
CA GLY A 135 4.58 15.14 -5.86
C GLY A 135 5.48 14.04 -5.29
N GLU A 136 4.92 12.99 -4.69
CA GLU A 136 5.64 11.88 -4.06
C GLU A 136 5.60 10.61 -4.94
N SER A 137 5.68 10.76 -6.27
CA SER A 137 5.60 9.66 -7.25
C SER A 137 6.72 8.62 -7.07
N GLU A 138 7.92 9.06 -6.72
CA GLU A 138 9.06 8.18 -6.43
C GLU A 138 8.79 7.20 -5.29
N LEU A 139 7.95 7.59 -4.32
CA LEU A 139 7.57 6.71 -3.21
C LEU A 139 6.66 5.57 -3.68
N VAL A 140 5.75 5.87 -4.61
CA VAL A 140 4.88 4.86 -5.24
C VAL A 140 5.71 3.87 -6.06
N LEU A 141 6.64 4.37 -6.88
CA LEU A 141 7.54 3.51 -7.66
C LEU A 141 8.49 2.69 -6.79
N ALA A 142 8.94 3.23 -5.66
CA ALA A 142 9.74 2.48 -4.69
C ALA A 142 8.94 1.31 -4.08
N LEU A 143 7.68 1.54 -3.70
CA LEU A 143 6.79 0.49 -3.19
C LEU A 143 6.51 -0.59 -4.22
N GLU A 144 6.26 -0.21 -5.47
CA GLU A 144 6.02 -1.18 -6.53
C GLU A 144 7.26 -2.05 -6.81
N ARG A 145 8.45 -1.44 -6.85
CA ARG A 145 9.71 -2.19 -6.99
C ARG A 145 9.92 -3.17 -5.85
N GLU A 146 9.65 -2.75 -4.62
CA GLU A 146 9.80 -3.62 -3.45
C GLU A 146 8.77 -4.75 -3.46
N GLN A 147 7.54 -4.47 -3.86
CA GLN A 147 6.50 -5.48 -4.03
C GLN A 147 6.90 -6.53 -5.07
N ARG A 148 7.38 -6.10 -6.25
CA ARG A 148 7.86 -7.03 -7.29
C ARG A 148 9.03 -7.88 -6.80
N ARG A 149 9.98 -7.28 -6.08
CA ARG A 149 11.10 -8.01 -5.46
C ARG A 149 10.60 -9.09 -4.49
N TYR A 150 9.59 -8.77 -3.69
CA TYR A 150 9.00 -9.73 -2.76
C TYR A 150 8.28 -10.87 -3.51
N ASP A 151 7.50 -10.55 -4.54
CA ASP A 151 6.82 -11.54 -5.38
C ASP A 151 7.82 -12.48 -6.09
N ASP A 152 8.91 -11.93 -6.64
CA ASP A 152 9.99 -12.70 -7.27
C ASP A 152 10.66 -13.65 -6.25
N CYS A 153 10.86 -13.19 -5.01
CA CYS A 153 11.38 -14.04 -3.94
C CYS A 153 10.46 -15.23 -3.65
N LEU A 154 9.15 -14.99 -3.51
CA LEU A 154 8.18 -16.06 -3.29
C LEU A 154 8.16 -17.06 -4.43
N LEU A 155 8.19 -16.58 -5.67
CA LEU A 155 8.26 -17.42 -6.87
C LEU A 155 9.50 -18.33 -6.84
N HIS A 156 10.68 -17.77 -6.56
CA HIS A 156 11.91 -18.57 -6.50
C HIS A 156 11.93 -19.56 -5.34
N LEU A 157 11.34 -19.22 -4.18
CA LEU A 157 11.15 -20.15 -3.08
C LEU A 157 10.23 -21.30 -3.47
N SER A 158 9.12 -21.02 -4.17
CA SER A 158 8.21 -22.04 -4.69
C SER A 158 8.90 -22.95 -5.71
N ILE A 159 9.55 -22.39 -6.74
CA ILE A 159 10.30 -23.16 -7.74
C ILE A 159 11.31 -24.07 -7.06
N ARG A 160 12.00 -23.57 -6.04
CA ARG A 160 12.97 -24.35 -5.29
C ARG A 160 12.31 -25.51 -4.55
N ASN A 161 11.20 -25.28 -3.85
CA ASN A 161 10.48 -26.36 -3.15
C ASN A 161 9.98 -27.43 -4.12
N ASP A 162 9.40 -27.02 -5.25
CA ASP A 162 8.89 -27.93 -6.28
C ASP A 162 10.03 -28.77 -6.87
N LEU A 163 11.15 -28.12 -7.24
CA LEU A 163 12.34 -28.84 -7.71
C LEU A 163 12.86 -29.83 -6.66
N LEU A 164 12.83 -29.47 -5.38
CA LEU A 164 13.33 -30.35 -4.32
C LEU A 164 12.52 -31.65 -4.23
N PHE A 165 11.19 -31.54 -4.21
CA PHE A 165 10.32 -32.71 -4.03
C PHE A 165 10.07 -33.49 -5.32
N ASP A 166 9.88 -32.80 -6.44
CA ASP A 166 9.44 -33.44 -7.69
C ASP A 166 10.60 -33.94 -8.54
N VAL A 167 11.80 -33.37 -8.35
CA VAL A 167 12.96 -33.65 -9.21
C VAL A 167 14.15 -34.14 -8.40
N ILE A 168 14.64 -33.36 -7.44
CA ILE A 168 15.91 -33.63 -6.75
C ILE A 168 15.81 -34.88 -5.88
N HIS A 169 14.82 -34.96 -4.98
CA HIS A 169 14.66 -36.13 -4.12
C HIS A 169 14.52 -37.45 -4.92
N PRO A 170 13.65 -37.54 -5.95
CA PRO A 170 13.57 -38.73 -6.79
C PRO A 170 14.87 -39.10 -7.50
N LEU A 171 15.58 -38.12 -8.08
CA LEU A 171 16.84 -38.38 -8.81
C LEU A 171 17.96 -38.85 -7.87
N VAL A 172 18.11 -38.18 -6.73
CA VAL A 172 19.10 -38.52 -5.69
C VAL A 172 18.82 -39.89 -5.07
N ALA A 173 17.55 -40.23 -4.87
CA ALA A 173 17.14 -41.56 -4.39
C ALA A 173 17.45 -42.66 -5.43
N ARG A 174 17.12 -42.44 -6.71
CA ARG A 174 17.44 -43.38 -7.80
C ARG A 174 18.94 -43.57 -8.01
N ALA A 175 19.73 -42.52 -7.81
CA ALA A 175 21.19 -42.59 -7.86
C ALA A 175 21.81 -43.29 -6.63
N GLY A 176 21.02 -43.63 -5.60
CA GLY A 176 21.51 -44.30 -4.40
C GLY A 176 22.42 -43.44 -3.51
N VAL A 177 22.35 -42.12 -3.67
CA VAL A 177 23.18 -41.15 -2.95
C VAL A 177 22.42 -40.33 -1.90
N MET A 178 21.12 -40.63 -1.70
CA MET A 178 20.32 -39.99 -0.66
C MET A 178 20.90 -40.23 0.73
N GLY A 179 21.08 -39.15 1.51
CA GLY A 179 21.65 -39.21 2.86
C GLY A 179 23.15 -39.48 2.92
N LYS A 180 23.84 -39.58 1.77
CA LYS A 180 25.30 -39.73 1.71
C LYS A 180 25.95 -38.37 1.42
N PRO A 181 27.15 -38.11 1.95
CA PRO A 181 27.93 -36.95 1.53
C PRO A 181 28.31 -37.13 0.04
N ILE A 182 27.96 -36.15 -0.79
CA ILE A 182 28.31 -36.10 -2.21
C ILE A 182 29.00 -34.77 -2.52
N THR A 183 29.87 -34.76 -3.53
CA THR A 183 30.47 -33.51 -4.02
C THR A 183 29.48 -32.72 -4.87
N MET A 184 29.76 -31.43 -5.09
CA MET A 184 28.91 -30.60 -5.95
C MET A 184 28.91 -31.08 -7.40
N GLU A 185 30.05 -31.55 -7.90
CA GLU A 185 30.16 -32.14 -9.24
C GLU A 185 29.29 -33.38 -9.38
N GLN A 186 29.28 -34.26 -8.37
CA GLN A 186 28.41 -35.44 -8.34
C GLN A 186 26.93 -35.04 -8.29
N PHE A 187 26.60 -34.02 -7.50
CA PHE A 187 25.23 -33.49 -7.45
C PHE A 187 24.77 -32.93 -8.80
N LYS A 188 25.63 -32.15 -9.48
CA LYS A 188 25.38 -31.63 -10.83
C LYS A 188 25.22 -32.75 -11.86
N GLN A 189 26.03 -33.81 -11.77
CA GLN A 189 25.91 -34.98 -12.64
C GLN A 189 24.58 -35.72 -12.44
N VAL A 190 24.13 -35.90 -11.20
CA VAL A 190 22.85 -36.56 -10.87
C VAL A 190 21.65 -35.76 -11.36
N LEU A 191 21.69 -34.43 -11.24
CA LEU A 191 20.58 -33.57 -11.65
C LEU A 191 20.53 -33.31 -13.17
N GLY A 192 21.69 -33.32 -13.82
CA GLY A 192 21.86 -32.82 -15.17
C GLY A 192 21.88 -31.29 -15.22
N GLU A 193 22.47 -30.75 -16.29
CA GLU A 193 22.76 -29.32 -16.45
C GLU A 193 21.52 -28.43 -16.31
N MET A 194 20.40 -28.82 -16.91
CA MET A 194 19.16 -28.04 -16.88
C MET A 194 18.57 -27.91 -15.47
N ASN A 195 18.42 -29.02 -14.74
CA ASN A 195 17.83 -28.99 -13.40
C ASN A 195 18.76 -28.33 -12.39
N TYR A 196 20.06 -28.56 -12.53
CA TYR A 196 21.07 -27.90 -11.72
C TYR A 196 21.02 -26.37 -11.93
N GLY A 197 21.00 -25.90 -13.17
CA GLY A 197 20.93 -24.46 -13.46
C GLY A 197 19.67 -23.79 -12.92
N ARG A 198 18.51 -24.46 -13.00
CA ARG A 198 17.26 -23.97 -12.40
C ARG A 198 17.33 -23.89 -10.88
N TRP A 199 17.90 -24.91 -10.25
CA TRP A 199 18.08 -24.97 -8.80
C TRP A 199 19.04 -23.88 -8.30
N GLU A 200 20.16 -23.72 -8.99
CA GLU A 200 21.18 -22.71 -8.70
C GLU A 200 20.61 -21.30 -8.82
N ALA A 201 19.92 -20.99 -9.92
CA ALA A 201 19.30 -19.70 -10.12
C ALA A 201 18.23 -19.37 -9.05
N ALA A 202 17.37 -20.33 -8.70
CA ALA A 202 16.35 -20.14 -7.67
C ALA A 202 16.99 -19.91 -6.29
N THR A 203 18.03 -20.66 -5.98
CA THR A 203 18.79 -20.55 -4.73
C THR A 203 19.50 -19.21 -4.62
N GLN A 204 20.31 -18.84 -5.62
CA GLN A 204 21.05 -17.59 -5.63
C GLN A 204 20.11 -16.38 -5.54
N ASN A 205 18.96 -16.42 -6.22
CA ASN A 205 17.96 -15.35 -6.11
C ASN A 205 17.42 -15.21 -4.69
N ALA A 206 17.04 -16.30 -4.01
CA ALA A 206 16.60 -16.23 -2.62
C ALA A 206 17.70 -15.66 -1.71
N TYR A 207 18.95 -16.12 -1.88
CA TYR A 207 20.09 -15.64 -1.09
C TYR A 207 20.42 -14.16 -1.30
N ARG A 208 20.13 -13.62 -2.49
CA ARG A 208 20.34 -12.21 -2.81
C ARG A 208 19.17 -11.34 -2.35
N VAL A 209 17.94 -11.78 -2.60
CA VAL A 209 16.74 -10.96 -2.40
C VAL A 209 16.36 -10.85 -0.94
N VAL A 210 16.42 -11.94 -0.17
CA VAL A 210 16.00 -11.96 1.24
C VAL A 210 16.76 -10.91 2.07
N PRO A 211 18.11 -10.83 2.06
CA PRO A 211 18.83 -9.83 2.83
C PRO A 211 18.60 -8.41 2.31
N ALA A 212 18.53 -8.24 0.99
CA ALA A 212 18.29 -6.92 0.39
C ALA A 212 16.94 -6.33 0.82
N ALA A 213 15.89 -7.15 0.81
CA ALA A 213 14.55 -6.75 1.22
C ALA A 213 14.45 -6.48 2.74
N LEU A 214 15.18 -7.22 3.57
CA LEU A 214 15.27 -6.95 5.01
C LEU A 214 15.96 -5.61 5.33
N ILE A 215 16.76 -5.08 4.41
CA ILE A 215 17.37 -3.75 4.52
C ILE A 215 16.43 -2.67 3.94
N SER A 216 15.88 -2.89 2.75
CA SER A 216 15.05 -1.88 2.07
C SER A 216 13.67 -1.68 2.68
N ASN A 217 13.01 -2.73 3.19
CA ASN A 217 11.69 -2.62 3.82
C ASN A 217 11.69 -1.63 4.99
N PRO A 218 12.58 -1.74 6.00
CA PRO A 218 12.65 -0.75 7.08
C PRO A 218 12.87 0.68 6.58
N ALA A 219 13.77 0.87 5.61
CA ALA A 219 14.07 2.18 5.05
C ALA A 219 12.84 2.79 4.35
N LEU A 220 12.08 1.97 3.61
CA LEU A 220 10.87 2.41 2.92
C LEU A 220 9.71 2.69 3.88
N ILE A 221 9.59 1.92 4.97
CA ILE A 221 8.65 2.21 6.06
C ILE A 221 8.99 3.56 6.70
N ALA A 222 10.26 3.84 6.99
CA ALA A 222 10.69 5.13 7.52
C ALA A 222 10.33 6.29 6.57
N LYS A 223 10.61 6.13 5.27
CA LYS A 223 10.24 7.13 4.26
C LYS A 223 8.73 7.35 4.16
N LEU A 224 7.92 6.29 4.22
CA LEU A 224 6.46 6.38 4.26
C LEU A 224 5.96 7.13 5.49
N ARG A 225 6.55 6.86 6.66
CA ARG A 225 6.22 7.55 7.91
C ARG A 225 6.54 9.03 7.81
N ASP A 226 7.73 9.39 7.36
CA ASP A 226 8.17 10.79 7.30
C ASP A 226 7.31 11.57 6.30
N THR A 227 7.01 10.96 5.16
CA THR A 227 6.08 11.51 4.16
C THR A 227 4.68 11.66 4.75
N GLY A 228 4.19 10.65 5.48
CA GLY A 228 2.91 10.70 6.17
C GLY A 228 2.81 11.81 7.21
N LYS A 229 3.83 11.97 8.05
CA LYS A 229 3.90 13.03 9.07
C LYS A 229 3.95 14.42 8.43
N LYS A 230 4.66 14.58 7.31
CA LYS A 230 4.73 15.82 6.54
C LYS A 230 3.39 16.17 5.89
N LEU A 231 2.72 15.20 5.24
CA LEU A 231 1.48 15.44 4.51
C LEU A 231 0.25 15.51 5.43
N PHE A 232 0.26 14.78 6.54
CA PHE A 232 -0.88 14.61 7.45
C PHE A 232 -0.45 14.73 8.93
N PRO A 233 -0.01 15.92 9.38
CA PRO A 233 0.60 16.11 10.70
C PRO A 233 -0.32 15.81 11.88
N ARG A 234 -1.65 15.80 11.68
CA ARG A 234 -2.65 15.50 12.71
C ARG A 234 -2.94 14.01 12.85
N ARG A 235 -2.38 13.17 11.97
CA ARG A 235 -2.63 11.73 11.93
C ARG A 235 -1.51 10.96 12.60
N LYS A 236 -1.85 9.78 13.13
CA LYS A 236 -0.90 8.88 13.76
C LYS A 236 -0.35 7.90 12.73
N PHE A 237 0.95 7.67 12.80
CA PHE A 237 1.68 6.72 11.97
C PHE A 237 2.39 5.71 12.85
N ILE A 238 2.65 4.53 12.32
CA ILE A 238 3.31 3.45 13.05
C ILE A 238 4.72 3.90 13.44
N ASP A 239 5.00 4.04 14.74
CA ASP A 239 6.29 4.55 15.25
C ASP A 239 7.30 3.44 15.59
N ARG A 240 6.86 2.33 16.21
CA ARG A 240 7.76 1.21 16.56
C ARG A 240 7.80 0.18 15.43
N ILE A 241 8.97 0.09 14.79
CA ILE A 241 9.33 -0.98 13.86
C ILE A 241 10.16 -1.96 14.67
N SER A 242 9.52 -2.92 15.36
CA SER A 242 10.24 -4.10 15.85
C SER A 242 10.32 -5.08 14.69
N LEU A 243 11.22 -4.80 13.74
CA LEU A 243 11.58 -5.82 12.76
C LEU A 243 12.58 -6.77 13.41
N PRO A 244 12.48 -8.08 13.15
CA PRO A 244 13.49 -9.04 13.55
C PRO A 244 14.86 -8.56 13.04
N GLU A 245 15.88 -8.57 13.91
CA GLU A 245 17.22 -8.14 13.53
C GLU A 245 17.69 -8.92 12.28
N ALA A 246 18.31 -8.20 11.35
CA ALA A 246 18.71 -8.74 10.05
C ALA A 246 19.71 -9.87 10.21
#